data_AF-A0A3S0VBM5-F1
#
_entry.id   AF-A0A3S0VBM5-F1
#
_cell.length_a   1.000
_cell.length_b   1.000
_cell.length_c   1.000
_cell.angle_alpha   90.00
_cell.angle_beta   90.00
_cell.angle_gamma   90.00
#
_symmetry.space_group_name_H-M   'P 1'
#
loop_
_entity.id
_entity.type
_entity.pdbx_description
1 polymer ?
#
loop_
_entity_poly.entity_id
_entity_poly.type
_entity_poly.pdbx_seq_one_letter_code
_entity_poly.pdbx_strand_id
1 'polypeptide(L)'
;MNQTINALLKPKQAGLTNKNKPAALIVLSPYDEGSHAIGFKDAESMVRDELGYGIINKKPLFFNSEDTEFSAAIKPVTLKNKSLTIWLSAHGASGWLFSGRRDANSELEATANFVEFVRRVETYTQCEVANIVLSACFTANEFVNVKDGTYFNSPARLLSFFLPEVNVLGFIGKNAESKVHVFKETTMGYLKETLNAEHASVLFKNGKPIESCFDNNTVPIYCNHEYTPDFILQALNYNFEDRNVEFYAPCLAAEFISKNNITLAAASLGQWQERRVRELTRNAQQEPHPSRLPSSSC
;
A
#
# COMPACT_ATOMS: atom_id res chain seq x y z
N MET A 1 -11.74 11.36 -12.62
CA MET A 1 -11.23 12.58 -11.96
C MET A 1 -10.75 12.20 -10.57
N ASN A 2 -9.43 12.35 -10.38
CA ASN A 2 -8.55 12.11 -9.22
C ASN A 2 -8.93 12.45 -7.76
N GLN A 3 -10.21 12.67 -7.40
CA GLN A 3 -10.55 13.59 -6.29
C GLN A 3 -10.03 13.13 -4.91
N THR A 4 -10.15 11.84 -4.58
CA THR A 4 -9.73 11.32 -3.27
C THR A 4 -8.21 11.16 -3.22
N ILE A 5 -7.61 10.64 -4.28
CA ILE A 5 -6.15 10.50 -4.39
C ILE A 5 -5.48 11.89 -4.29
N ASN A 6 -6.03 12.90 -4.95
CA ASN A 6 -5.51 14.27 -4.87
C ASN A 6 -5.62 14.85 -3.46
N ALA A 7 -6.72 14.60 -2.74
CA ALA A 7 -6.85 15.06 -1.36
C ALA A 7 -5.83 14.41 -0.42
N LEU A 8 -5.47 13.14 -0.66
CA LEU A 8 -4.45 12.41 0.11
C LEU A 8 -3.03 12.84 -0.23
N LEU A 9 -2.72 12.97 -1.53
CA LEU A 9 -1.36 13.29 -1.97
C LEU A 9 -1.06 14.79 -1.91
N LYS A 10 -2.08 15.66 -1.96
CA LYS A 10 -1.91 17.12 -2.01
C LYS A 10 -2.94 17.84 -1.15
N PRO A 11 -3.05 17.54 0.17
CA PRO A 11 -4.10 18.10 1.02
C PRO A 11 -4.05 19.63 1.06
N LYS A 12 -2.86 20.25 1.03
CA LYS A 12 -2.72 21.71 0.94
C LYS A 12 -3.36 22.29 -0.31
N GLN A 13 -3.21 21.65 -1.47
CA GLN A 13 -3.81 22.09 -2.73
C GLN A 13 -5.32 21.81 -2.75
N ALA A 14 -5.77 20.76 -2.07
CA ALA A 14 -7.19 20.46 -1.85
C ALA A 14 -7.85 21.36 -0.77
N GLY A 15 -7.14 22.37 -0.24
CA GLY A 15 -7.69 23.32 0.74
C GLY A 15 -7.75 22.80 2.20
N LEU A 16 -7.20 21.62 2.48
CA LEU A 16 -7.18 21.01 3.82
C LEU A 16 -6.05 21.62 4.68
N THR A 17 -6.24 22.87 5.10
CA THR A 17 -5.25 23.67 5.84
C THR A 17 -5.77 24.12 7.21
N ASN A 18 -4.88 24.71 8.04
CA ASN A 18 -5.23 25.29 9.34
C ASN A 18 -5.98 24.29 10.26
N LYS A 19 -7.21 24.62 10.66
CA LYS A 19 -8.05 23.78 11.54
C LYS A 19 -8.42 22.45 10.87
N ASN A 20 -8.47 22.39 9.54
CA ASN A 20 -8.82 21.19 8.76
C ASN A 20 -7.58 20.40 8.30
N LYS A 21 -6.37 20.78 8.73
CA LYS A 21 -5.13 20.08 8.39
C LYS A 21 -5.21 18.60 8.79
N PRO A 22 -5.05 17.63 7.87
CA PRO A 22 -5.05 16.21 8.22
C PRO A 22 -3.80 15.87 9.01
N ALA A 23 -3.89 14.86 9.88
CA ALA A 23 -2.77 14.38 10.67
C ALA A 23 -2.17 13.12 10.04
N ALA A 24 -0.84 13.01 10.08
CA ALA A 24 -0.11 11.84 9.60
C ALA A 24 0.82 11.28 10.67
N LEU A 25 0.87 9.95 10.74
CA LEU A 25 1.90 9.17 11.41
C LEU A 25 2.81 8.55 10.35
N ILE A 26 4.07 8.95 10.32
CA ILE A 26 5.08 8.40 9.43
C ILE A 26 5.64 7.14 10.07
N VAL A 27 5.64 6.06 9.31
CA VAL A 27 6.09 4.73 9.77
C VAL A 27 7.13 4.23 8.80
N LEU A 28 8.18 3.62 9.34
CA LEU A 28 9.27 3.02 8.57
C LEU A 28 9.14 1.50 8.55
N SER A 29 9.69 0.88 7.50
CA SER A 29 9.90 -0.56 7.48
C SER A 29 11.12 -0.93 8.34
N PRO A 30 11.02 -1.93 9.23
CA PRO A 30 12.16 -2.43 10.00
C PRO A 30 13.10 -3.29 9.16
N TYR A 31 12.75 -3.57 7.91
CA TYR A 31 13.54 -4.41 7.02
C TYR A 31 14.41 -3.59 6.05
N ASP A 32 14.38 -2.25 6.18
CA ASP A 32 15.21 -1.32 5.42
C ASP A 32 16.47 -0.88 6.20
N GLU A 33 16.94 -1.67 7.18
CA GLU A 33 18.11 -1.33 7.98
C GLU A 33 19.41 -1.40 7.16
N GLY A 34 20.17 -0.30 7.15
CA GLY A 34 21.46 -0.16 6.44
C GLY A 34 21.42 0.74 5.21
N SER A 35 20.24 0.88 4.58
CA SER A 35 19.95 1.85 3.54
C SER A 35 18.48 2.26 3.65
N HIS A 36 18.15 3.11 4.63
CA HIS A 36 16.78 3.61 4.72
C HIS A 36 16.38 4.21 3.37
N ALA A 37 15.35 3.66 2.73
CA ALA A 37 14.89 4.07 1.40
C ALA A 37 14.74 5.58 1.28
N ILE A 38 14.23 6.17 2.36
CA ILE A 38 14.10 7.60 2.61
C ILE A 38 14.34 7.77 4.12
N GLY A 39 15.26 8.65 4.52
CA GLY A 39 15.50 8.92 5.92
C GLY A 39 14.23 9.47 6.58
N PHE A 40 13.99 9.16 7.85
CA PHE A 40 12.80 9.67 8.58
C PHE A 40 12.64 11.19 8.43
N LYS A 41 13.74 11.94 8.42
CA LYS A 41 13.73 13.39 8.29
C LYS A 41 13.30 13.88 6.91
N ASP A 42 13.68 13.16 5.86
CA ASP A 42 13.30 13.50 4.49
C ASP A 42 11.81 13.22 4.30
N ALA A 43 11.33 12.05 4.75
CA ALA A 43 9.91 11.73 4.76
C ALA A 43 9.09 12.72 5.61
N GLU A 44 9.60 13.10 6.80
CA GLU A 44 8.98 14.10 7.67
C GLU A 44 8.85 15.46 6.97
N SER A 45 9.92 15.92 6.31
CA SER A 45 9.95 17.18 5.56
C SER A 45 8.93 17.15 4.42
N MET A 46 8.96 16.12 3.58
CA MET A 46 8.03 15.98 2.47
C MET A 46 6.56 15.99 2.95
N VAL A 47 6.20 15.07 3.87
CA VAL A 47 4.81 14.91 4.32
C VAL A 47 4.30 16.18 5.04
N ARG A 48 5.16 16.86 5.81
CA ARG A 48 4.76 18.07 6.55
C ARG A 48 4.75 19.32 5.69
N ASP A 49 5.85 19.60 5.02
CA ASP A 49 6.19 20.92 4.48
C ASP A 49 5.73 21.04 3.03
N GLU A 50 5.86 19.97 2.24
CA GLU A 50 5.38 19.92 0.85
C GLU A 50 3.89 19.58 0.77
N LEU A 51 3.49 18.46 1.40
CA LEU A 51 2.12 17.96 1.26
C LEU A 51 1.15 18.71 2.18
N GLY A 52 1.60 19.08 3.38
CA GLY A 52 0.84 19.88 4.33
C GLY A 52 0.11 19.07 5.40
N TYR A 53 0.63 17.92 5.83
CA TYR A 53 0.11 17.17 6.97
C TYR A 53 0.61 17.68 8.33
N GLY A 54 -0.18 17.46 9.38
CA GLY A 54 0.27 17.58 10.76
C GLY A 54 0.95 16.31 11.22
N ILE A 55 2.27 16.35 11.49
CA ILE A 55 3.02 15.16 11.89
C ILE A 55 2.88 14.88 13.38
N ILE A 56 2.43 13.67 13.72
CA ILE A 56 2.29 13.23 15.12
C ILE A 56 3.51 12.48 15.65
N ASN A 57 4.50 12.16 14.81
CA ASN A 57 5.77 11.60 15.27
C ASN A 57 6.57 12.58 16.15
N LYS A 58 7.19 12.06 17.20
CA LYS A 58 8.28 12.67 17.99
C LYS A 58 9.64 12.14 17.55
N LYS A 59 9.69 10.89 17.09
CA LYS A 59 10.89 10.13 16.71
C LYS A 59 10.54 9.19 15.53
N PRO A 60 11.53 8.62 14.84
CA PRO A 60 11.30 7.51 13.92
C PRO A 60 10.51 6.39 14.61
N LEU A 61 9.62 5.75 13.88
CA LEU A 61 8.77 4.66 14.36
C LEU A 61 8.75 3.55 13.32
N PHE A 62 8.99 2.32 13.74
CA PHE A 62 8.87 1.14 12.91
C PHE A 62 7.59 0.40 13.28
N PHE A 63 6.98 -0.31 12.33
CA PHE A 63 5.73 -1.01 12.62
C PHE A 63 5.89 -2.25 13.53
N ASN A 64 7.13 -2.69 13.79
CA ASN A 64 7.47 -3.72 14.77
C ASN A 64 8.02 -3.15 16.09
N SER A 65 7.98 -1.82 16.29
CA SER A 65 8.52 -1.20 17.50
C SER A 65 7.81 -1.71 18.77
N GLU A 66 8.62 -1.92 19.81
CA GLU A 66 8.18 -2.32 21.14
C GLU A 66 7.37 -1.22 21.84
N ASP A 67 6.65 -1.58 22.91
CA ASP A 67 5.69 -0.68 23.57
C ASP A 67 6.28 0.63 24.09
N THR A 68 7.48 0.56 24.63
CA THR A 68 8.21 1.71 25.18
C THR A 68 8.64 2.66 24.07
N GLU A 69 9.12 2.14 22.94
CA GLU A 69 9.52 2.92 21.77
C GLU A 69 8.32 3.53 21.06
N PHE A 70 7.28 2.73 20.87
CA PHE A 70 6.04 3.11 20.23
C PHE A 70 5.38 4.30 20.93
N SER A 71 5.16 4.20 22.25
CA SER A 71 4.52 5.25 23.03
C SER A 71 5.37 6.52 23.10
N ALA A 72 6.70 6.38 23.18
CA ALA A 72 7.63 7.50 23.16
C ALA A 72 7.73 8.20 21.80
N ALA A 73 7.44 7.49 20.70
CA ALA A 73 7.53 8.01 19.33
C ALA A 73 6.29 8.82 18.90
N ILE A 74 5.16 8.73 19.60
CA ILE A 74 3.90 9.36 19.19
C ILE A 74 3.52 10.53 20.12
N LYS A 75 3.10 11.66 19.54
CA LYS A 75 2.56 12.81 20.27
C LYS A 75 1.16 12.49 20.80
N PRO A 76 0.81 12.91 22.03
CA PRO A 76 -0.57 12.83 22.50
C PRO A 76 -1.49 13.56 21.52
N VAL A 77 -2.58 12.90 21.15
CA VAL A 77 -3.51 13.39 20.14
C VAL A 77 -4.74 13.97 20.86
N THR A 78 -4.94 15.29 20.80
CA THR A 78 -6.13 15.96 21.38
C THR A 78 -7.22 16.21 20.32
N LEU A 79 -7.18 15.43 19.23
CA LEU A 79 -8.00 15.66 18.05
C LEU A 79 -9.42 15.14 18.28
N LYS A 80 -10.31 16.01 18.78
CA LYS A 80 -11.71 15.64 19.02
C LYS A 80 -12.46 15.14 17.77
N ASN A 81 -12.00 15.41 16.55
CA ASN A 81 -12.71 15.09 15.30
C ASN A 81 -11.78 14.87 14.07
N LYS A 82 -10.61 14.24 14.20
CA LYS A 82 -9.76 13.97 13.02
C LYS A 82 -9.37 12.50 12.92
N SER A 83 -9.58 11.94 11.74
CA SER A 83 -8.97 10.67 11.34
C SER A 83 -7.47 10.86 11.09
N LEU A 84 -6.72 9.78 11.27
CA LEU A 84 -5.29 9.68 11.02
C LEU A 84 -5.01 9.11 9.63
N THR A 85 -3.89 9.53 9.05
CA THR A 85 -3.27 8.88 7.90
C THR A 85 -1.97 8.24 8.33
N ILE A 86 -1.79 6.95 8.06
CA ILE A 86 -0.47 6.31 8.20
C ILE A 86 0.27 6.48 6.88
N TRP A 87 1.50 6.98 6.96
CA TRP A 87 2.40 7.13 5.83
C TRP A 87 3.55 6.14 5.98
N LEU A 88 3.47 4.99 5.31
CA LEU A 88 4.54 4.00 5.31
C LEU A 88 5.60 4.42 4.29
N SER A 89 6.80 4.72 4.77
CA SER A 89 7.97 5.01 3.95
C SER A 89 8.91 3.80 3.98
N ALA A 90 9.07 3.14 2.83
CA ALA A 90 9.84 1.91 2.73
C ALA A 90 10.38 1.68 1.31
N HIS A 91 11.31 0.72 1.16
CA HIS A 91 11.51 0.05 -0.12
C HIS A 91 10.34 -0.89 -0.42
N GLY A 92 10.13 -1.17 -1.70
CA GLY A 92 9.08 -2.08 -2.13
C GLY A 92 9.39 -2.68 -3.49
N ALA A 93 8.79 -3.83 -3.74
CA ALA A 93 8.72 -4.46 -5.02
C ALA A 93 7.31 -5.01 -5.24
N SER A 94 7.00 -5.41 -6.47
CA SER A 94 5.73 -6.06 -6.80
C SER A 94 5.49 -7.26 -5.88
N GLY A 95 4.44 -7.20 -5.07
CA GLY A 95 4.09 -8.27 -4.14
C GLY A 95 4.98 -8.42 -2.89
N TRP A 96 5.88 -7.47 -2.61
CA TRP A 96 6.78 -7.51 -1.44
C TRP A 96 7.03 -6.11 -0.86
N LEU A 97 6.60 -5.90 0.38
CA LEU A 97 6.66 -4.61 1.06
C LEU A 97 6.84 -4.76 2.58
N PHE A 98 6.11 -5.69 3.19
CA PHE A 98 6.00 -5.76 4.65
C PHE A 98 7.00 -6.70 5.30
N SER A 99 7.59 -7.68 4.59
CA SER A 99 8.50 -8.65 5.21
C SER A 99 9.97 -8.40 4.87
N GLY A 100 10.89 -8.90 5.72
CA GLY A 100 12.31 -8.99 5.35
C GLY A 100 12.65 -10.18 4.46
N ARG A 101 11.80 -11.23 4.44
CA ARG A 101 11.97 -12.43 3.62
C ARG A 101 11.14 -12.36 2.36
N ARG A 102 11.76 -12.62 1.21
CA ARG A 102 11.13 -12.57 -0.12
C ARG A 102 10.36 -13.85 -0.44
N ASP A 103 9.30 -14.13 0.31
CA ASP A 103 8.37 -15.23 0.06
C ASP A 103 6.93 -14.84 0.41
N ALA A 104 5.96 -15.53 -0.20
CA ALA A 104 4.55 -15.19 -0.11
C ALA A 104 3.96 -15.34 1.31
N ASN A 105 4.42 -16.32 2.09
CA ASN A 105 3.92 -16.54 3.45
C ASN A 105 4.42 -15.44 4.38
N SER A 106 5.72 -15.17 4.36
CA SER A 106 6.34 -14.13 5.17
C SER A 106 5.74 -12.75 4.88
N GLU A 107 5.50 -12.42 3.62
CA GLU A 107 4.85 -11.14 3.24
C GLU A 107 3.44 -11.03 3.82
N LEU A 108 2.65 -12.10 3.75
CA LEU A 108 1.28 -12.10 4.25
C LEU A 108 1.22 -12.02 5.79
N GLU A 109 2.08 -12.76 6.48
CA GLU A 109 2.21 -12.68 7.94
C GLU A 109 2.66 -11.29 8.38
N ALA A 110 3.64 -10.70 7.68
CA ALA A 110 4.08 -9.35 7.98
C ALA A 110 2.99 -8.29 7.68
N THR A 111 2.18 -8.50 6.64
CA THR A 111 1.00 -7.67 6.38
C THR A 111 0.00 -7.74 7.54
N ALA A 112 -0.25 -8.94 8.08
CA ALA A 112 -1.10 -9.11 9.26
C ALA A 112 -0.51 -8.44 10.51
N ASN A 113 0.82 -8.51 10.72
CA ASN A 113 1.48 -7.78 11.80
C ASN A 113 1.35 -6.26 11.64
N PHE A 114 1.43 -5.75 10.41
CA PHE A 114 1.19 -4.33 10.13
C PHE A 114 -0.26 -3.93 10.46
N VAL A 115 -1.24 -4.81 10.22
CA VAL A 115 -2.64 -4.58 10.61
C VAL A 115 -2.79 -4.46 12.12
N GLU A 116 -2.12 -5.31 12.90
CA GLU A 116 -2.10 -5.20 14.36
C GLU A 116 -1.42 -3.90 14.83
N PHE A 117 -0.37 -3.46 14.14
CA PHE A 117 0.22 -2.14 14.37
C PHE A 117 -0.80 -1.00 14.11
N VAL A 118 -1.60 -1.07 13.04
CA VAL A 118 -2.65 -0.07 12.77
C VAL A 118 -3.65 -0.02 13.92
N ARG A 119 -4.15 -1.17 14.38
CA ARG A 119 -5.11 -1.25 15.50
C ARG A 119 -4.52 -0.73 16.82
N ARG A 120 -3.23 -0.99 17.04
CA ARG A 120 -2.47 -0.46 18.17
C ARG A 120 -2.36 1.06 18.11
N VAL A 121 -2.15 1.66 16.93
CA VAL A 121 -2.18 3.12 16.72
C VAL A 121 -3.55 3.68 17.07
N GLU A 122 -4.63 3.07 16.59
CA GLU A 122 -6.00 3.52 16.88
C GLU A 122 -6.29 3.46 18.38
N THR A 123 -5.91 2.36 19.03
CA THR A 123 -6.09 2.18 20.48
C THR A 123 -5.30 3.21 21.29
N TYR A 124 -4.03 3.46 20.94
CA TYR A 124 -3.20 4.41 21.68
C TYR A 124 -3.63 5.87 21.48
N THR A 125 -3.99 6.22 20.24
CA THR A 125 -4.34 7.61 19.89
C THR A 125 -5.81 7.94 20.10
N GLN A 126 -6.66 6.93 20.30
CA GLN A 126 -8.13 7.06 20.33
C GLN A 126 -8.68 7.75 19.07
N CYS A 127 -7.98 7.59 17.95
CA CYS A 127 -8.33 8.15 16.64
C CYS A 127 -8.38 7.03 15.61
N GLU A 128 -9.38 7.03 14.76
CA GLU A 128 -9.48 6.10 13.63
C GLU A 128 -8.41 6.39 12.57
N VAL A 129 -7.80 5.35 12.01
CA VAL A 129 -6.94 5.44 10.84
C VAL A 129 -7.82 5.32 9.60
N ALA A 130 -8.13 6.45 8.96
CA ALA A 130 -8.98 6.44 7.76
C ALA A 130 -8.21 6.12 6.47
N ASN A 131 -6.90 6.40 6.45
CA ASN A 131 -6.08 6.26 5.24
C ASN A 131 -4.70 5.68 5.55
N ILE A 132 -4.18 4.89 4.62
CA ILE A 132 -2.81 4.38 4.61
C ILE A 132 -2.22 4.70 3.24
N VAL A 133 -1.07 5.37 3.23
CA VAL A 133 -0.28 5.62 2.01
C VAL A 133 0.96 4.74 2.04
N LEU A 134 1.07 3.82 1.08
CA LEU A 134 2.21 2.93 0.91
C LEU A 134 3.25 3.60 0.00
N SER A 135 4.01 4.54 0.56
CA SER A 135 5.06 5.30 -0.13
C SER A 135 6.31 4.45 -0.36
N ALA A 136 6.17 3.48 -1.27
CA ALA A 136 7.22 2.57 -1.72
C ALA A 136 6.98 2.20 -3.19
N CYS A 137 7.97 1.56 -3.82
CA CYS A 137 7.87 1.19 -5.24
C CYS A 137 6.89 0.02 -5.44
N PHE A 138 6.13 0.07 -6.55
CA PHE A 138 5.30 -1.03 -7.06
C PHE A 138 4.22 -1.54 -6.09
N THR A 139 3.78 -0.73 -5.13
CA THR A 139 2.85 -1.14 -4.06
C THR A 139 1.44 -1.42 -4.53
N ALA A 140 1.05 -0.95 -5.73
CA ALA A 140 -0.22 -1.25 -6.38
C ALA A 140 -0.05 -2.10 -7.65
N ASN A 141 1.15 -2.57 -8.00
CA ASN A 141 1.34 -3.38 -9.19
C ASN A 141 0.66 -4.74 -9.02
N GLU A 142 -0.20 -5.09 -9.97
CA GLU A 142 -0.80 -6.42 -10.11
C GLU A 142 -0.61 -6.91 -11.53
N PHE A 143 -0.64 -8.23 -11.68
CA PHE A 143 -0.43 -8.88 -12.97
C PHE A 143 -1.33 -10.10 -13.09
N VAL A 144 -1.73 -10.38 -14.33
CA VAL A 144 -2.49 -11.57 -14.73
C VAL A 144 -1.73 -12.23 -15.87
N ASN A 145 -1.37 -13.51 -15.71
CA ASN A 145 -1.00 -14.36 -16.83
C ASN A 145 -2.29 -14.88 -17.47
N VAL A 146 -2.63 -14.32 -18.63
CA VAL A 146 -3.86 -14.65 -19.35
C VAL A 146 -3.87 -16.11 -19.86
N LYS A 147 -2.69 -16.71 -20.12
CA LYS A 147 -2.60 -18.05 -20.72
C LYS A 147 -3.11 -19.13 -19.77
N ASP A 148 -2.83 -19.00 -18.48
CA ASP A 148 -3.18 -20.01 -17.47
C ASP A 148 -4.12 -19.48 -16.38
N GLY A 149 -4.48 -18.19 -16.41
CA GLY A 149 -5.38 -17.59 -15.44
C GLY A 149 -4.77 -17.44 -14.05
N THR A 150 -3.44 -17.40 -13.93
CA THR A 150 -2.74 -17.05 -12.70
C THR A 150 -2.62 -15.53 -12.55
N TYR A 151 -2.72 -15.04 -11.32
CA TYR A 151 -2.54 -13.63 -10.98
C TYR A 151 -1.96 -13.48 -9.57
N PHE A 152 -1.57 -12.26 -9.21
CA PHE A 152 -1.27 -11.90 -7.82
C PHE A 152 -1.93 -10.56 -7.48
N ASN A 153 -2.27 -10.38 -6.21
CA ASN A 153 -2.78 -9.13 -5.67
C ASN A 153 -1.62 -8.28 -5.12
N SER A 154 -1.70 -6.97 -5.33
CA SER A 154 -0.69 -6.02 -4.84
C SER A 154 -0.69 -5.93 -3.31
N PRO A 155 0.42 -5.49 -2.68
CA PRO A 155 0.45 -5.21 -1.24
C PRO A 155 -0.67 -4.25 -0.79
N ALA A 156 -0.98 -3.23 -1.61
CA ALA A 156 -2.08 -2.30 -1.35
C ALA A 156 -3.44 -3.01 -1.32
N ARG A 157 -3.74 -3.85 -2.31
CA ARG A 157 -5.01 -4.60 -2.33
C ARG A 157 -5.10 -5.58 -1.16
N LEU A 158 -4.02 -6.31 -0.86
CA LEU A 158 -3.98 -7.24 0.27
C LEU A 158 -4.27 -6.56 1.59
N LEU A 159 -3.59 -5.44 1.87
CA LEU A 159 -3.84 -4.67 3.08
C LEU A 159 -5.30 -4.18 3.16
N SER A 160 -5.88 -3.78 2.02
CA SER A 160 -7.29 -3.33 1.97
C SER A 160 -8.30 -4.45 2.23
N PHE A 161 -7.93 -5.73 2.05
CA PHE A 161 -8.78 -6.85 2.50
C PHE A 161 -8.76 -7.00 4.02
N PHE A 162 -7.60 -6.81 4.66
CA PHE A 162 -7.46 -6.88 6.11
C PHE A 162 -8.14 -5.70 6.84
N LEU A 163 -8.12 -4.52 6.21
CA LEU A 163 -8.65 -3.27 6.74
C LEU A 163 -9.77 -2.71 5.84
N PRO A 164 -10.96 -3.33 5.83
CA PRO A 164 -12.01 -3.03 4.85
C PRO A 164 -12.56 -1.59 4.93
N GLU A 165 -12.45 -0.95 6.09
CA GLU A 165 -12.93 0.43 6.29
C GLU A 165 -11.90 1.50 5.90
N VAL A 166 -10.63 1.12 5.76
CA VAL A 166 -9.49 2.01 5.54
C VAL A 166 -9.21 2.17 4.06
N ASN A 167 -8.97 3.40 3.61
CA ASN A 167 -8.49 3.64 2.26
C ASN A 167 -6.98 3.36 2.17
N VAL A 168 -6.57 2.49 1.25
CA VAL A 168 -5.17 2.13 1.04
C VAL A 168 -4.70 2.62 -0.32
N LEU A 169 -3.79 3.59 -0.33
CA LEU A 169 -3.18 4.16 -1.52
C LEU A 169 -1.86 3.46 -1.84
N GLY A 170 -1.72 2.93 -3.06
CA GLY A 170 -0.46 2.40 -3.59
C GLY A 170 -0.11 3.01 -4.95
N PHE A 171 1.08 2.66 -5.46
CA PHE A 171 1.66 3.23 -6.68
C PHE A 171 2.01 2.17 -7.73
N ILE A 172 1.81 2.55 -9.00
CA ILE A 172 2.11 1.77 -10.20
C ILE A 172 3.46 2.22 -10.76
N GLY A 173 4.56 1.62 -10.30
CA GLY A 173 5.93 1.94 -10.74
C GLY A 173 6.91 2.27 -9.62
N LYS A 174 8.10 2.74 -10.01
CA LYS A 174 9.16 3.10 -9.06
C LYS A 174 8.85 4.45 -8.42
N ASN A 175 8.30 4.40 -7.21
CA ASN A 175 7.91 5.58 -6.46
C ASN A 175 9.16 6.30 -5.91
N ALA A 176 9.29 7.57 -6.27
CA ALA A 176 10.28 8.51 -5.78
C ALA A 176 9.51 9.71 -5.21
N GLU A 177 8.83 9.48 -4.09
CA GLU A 177 8.07 10.48 -3.33
C GLU A 177 6.88 11.09 -4.09
N SER A 178 7.08 12.26 -4.71
CA SER A 178 6.04 13.00 -5.46
C SER A 178 5.97 12.59 -6.94
N LYS A 179 6.92 11.76 -7.39
CA LYS A 179 7.06 11.30 -8.76
C LYS A 179 7.12 9.79 -8.83
N VAL A 180 6.54 9.22 -9.88
CA VAL A 180 6.60 7.78 -10.14
C VAL A 180 7.22 7.55 -11.50
N HIS A 181 8.28 6.75 -11.54
CA HIS A 181 8.91 6.36 -12.79
C HIS A 181 8.26 5.10 -13.36
N VAL A 182 7.91 5.20 -14.63
CA VAL A 182 7.26 4.14 -15.42
C VAL A 182 7.89 4.10 -16.81
N PHE A 183 7.37 3.23 -17.66
CA PHE A 183 7.74 3.15 -19.07
C PHE A 183 6.52 3.33 -19.96
N LYS A 184 6.76 3.89 -21.13
CA LYS A 184 5.77 4.04 -22.20
C LYS A 184 6.27 3.35 -23.45
N GLU A 185 5.42 2.54 -24.06
CA GLU A 185 5.71 1.89 -25.32
C GLU A 185 5.70 2.92 -26.46
N THR A 186 6.72 2.82 -27.32
CA THR A 186 6.93 3.65 -28.51
C THR A 186 7.26 2.76 -29.69
N THR A 187 7.30 3.32 -30.91
CA THR A 187 7.73 2.59 -32.10
C THR A 187 9.19 2.09 -32.03
N MET A 188 10.01 2.64 -31.13
CA MET A 188 11.41 2.25 -30.93
C MET A 188 11.63 1.38 -29.69
N GLY A 189 10.57 0.91 -29.03
CA GLY A 189 10.65 0.16 -27.76
C GLY A 189 10.11 0.98 -26.59
N TYR A 190 10.68 0.81 -25.40
CA TYR A 190 10.17 1.42 -24.17
C TYR A 190 10.99 2.65 -23.75
N LEU A 191 10.29 3.76 -23.50
CA LEU A 191 10.90 5.00 -23.00
C LEU A 191 10.53 5.21 -21.54
N LYS A 192 11.52 5.55 -20.70
CA LYS A 192 11.28 5.94 -19.31
C LYS A 192 10.49 7.24 -19.26
N GLU A 193 9.41 7.24 -18.49
CA GLU A 193 8.54 8.38 -18.25
C GLU A 193 8.45 8.65 -16.74
N THR A 194 8.28 9.91 -16.36
CA THR A 194 8.12 10.32 -14.96
C THR A 194 6.79 11.00 -14.79
N LEU A 195 5.88 10.33 -14.10
CA LEU A 195 4.53 10.80 -13.82
C LEU A 195 4.49 11.51 -12.47
N ASN A 196 3.53 12.40 -12.31
CA ASN A 196 3.13 12.80 -10.95
C ASN A 196 2.49 11.60 -10.25
N ALA A 197 2.66 11.54 -8.93
CA ALA A 197 2.19 10.40 -8.16
C ALA A 197 0.69 10.11 -8.34
N GLU A 198 -0.17 11.14 -8.42
CA GLU A 198 -1.62 10.95 -8.64
C GLU A 198 -1.99 10.25 -9.96
N HIS A 199 -1.12 10.30 -10.97
CA HIS A 199 -1.32 9.68 -12.28
C HIS A 199 -0.80 8.24 -12.33
N ALA A 200 -0.17 7.77 -11.26
CA ALA A 200 0.34 6.41 -11.13
C ALA A 200 -0.10 5.81 -9.78
N SER A 201 -1.27 6.22 -9.28
CA SER A 201 -1.81 5.72 -8.01
C SER A 201 -3.09 4.93 -8.19
N VAL A 202 -3.32 4.00 -7.27
CA VAL A 202 -4.59 3.29 -7.10
C VAL A 202 -4.98 3.34 -5.63
N LEU A 203 -6.23 3.72 -5.39
CA LEU A 203 -6.84 3.73 -4.07
C LEU A 203 -7.75 2.51 -3.93
N PHE A 204 -7.43 1.67 -2.96
CA PHE A 204 -8.21 0.48 -2.64
C PHE A 204 -9.01 0.69 -1.35
N LYS A 205 -10.21 0.11 -1.30
CA LYS A 205 -11.00 -0.07 -0.08
C LYS A 205 -11.71 -1.41 -0.14
N ASN A 206 -11.63 -2.19 0.95
CA ASN A 206 -12.26 -3.50 1.04
C ASN A 206 -11.94 -4.42 -0.17
N GLY A 207 -10.66 -4.48 -0.55
CA GLY A 207 -10.21 -5.31 -1.66
C GLY A 207 -10.53 -4.81 -3.06
N LYS A 208 -11.20 -3.66 -3.19
CA LYS A 208 -11.66 -3.11 -4.46
C LYS A 208 -10.99 -1.77 -4.77
N PRO A 209 -10.60 -1.51 -6.03
CA PRO A 209 -10.20 -0.19 -6.46
C PRO A 209 -11.42 0.73 -6.43
N ILE A 210 -11.33 1.85 -5.73
CA ILE A 210 -12.37 2.88 -5.69
C ILE A 210 -11.99 4.11 -6.52
N GLU A 211 -10.70 4.28 -6.81
CA GLU A 211 -10.16 5.30 -7.70
C GLU A 211 -8.83 4.79 -8.27
N SER A 212 -8.62 4.90 -9.59
CA SER A 212 -7.39 4.39 -10.20
C SER A 212 -6.84 5.29 -11.30
N CYS A 213 -5.54 5.17 -11.58
CA CYS A 213 -4.92 5.76 -12.77
C CYS A 213 -5.40 5.12 -14.08
N PHE A 214 -5.97 3.92 -14.04
CA PHE A 214 -6.46 3.20 -15.21
C PHE A 214 -7.80 3.75 -15.74
N ASP A 215 -8.60 4.42 -14.90
CA ASP A 215 -9.93 4.91 -15.25
C ASP A 215 -9.94 6.10 -16.23
N ASN A 216 -8.81 6.81 -16.37
CA ASN A 216 -8.76 8.08 -17.10
C ASN A 216 -8.33 7.94 -18.59
N ASN A 217 -8.39 6.75 -19.20
CA ASN A 217 -7.99 6.50 -20.60
C ASN A 217 -6.58 7.02 -20.94
N THR A 218 -5.67 7.03 -19.97
CA THR A 218 -4.26 7.34 -20.22
C THR A 218 -3.62 6.23 -21.06
N VAL A 219 -2.62 6.62 -21.83
CA VAL A 219 -1.74 5.70 -22.57
C VAL A 219 -1.31 4.54 -21.64
N PRO A 220 -1.23 3.29 -22.13
CA PRO A 220 -0.79 2.16 -21.33
C PRO A 220 0.53 2.46 -20.60
N ILE A 221 0.50 2.31 -19.28
CA ILE A 221 1.66 2.45 -18.41
C ILE A 221 2.33 1.08 -18.33
N TYR A 222 3.66 1.05 -18.46
CA TYR A 222 4.46 -0.16 -18.33
C TYR A 222 5.44 -0.05 -17.15
N CYS A 223 5.75 -1.19 -16.55
CA CYS A 223 6.76 -1.35 -15.50
C CYS A 223 7.78 -2.38 -15.94
N ASN A 224 8.98 -2.34 -15.37
CA ASN A 224 9.97 -3.41 -15.54
C ASN A 224 9.90 -4.37 -14.35
N HIS A 225 10.51 -5.55 -14.49
CA HIS A 225 10.62 -6.54 -13.41
C HIS A 225 11.76 -6.25 -12.42
N GLU A 226 12.29 -5.02 -12.41
CA GLU A 226 13.36 -4.61 -11.50
C GLU A 226 12.93 -4.88 -10.04
N TYR A 227 13.70 -5.72 -9.35
CA TYR A 227 13.44 -6.18 -7.97
C TYR A 227 12.19 -7.05 -7.75
N THR A 228 11.47 -7.48 -8.79
CA THR A 228 10.33 -8.39 -8.61
C THR A 228 10.83 -9.71 -8.00
N PRO A 229 10.28 -10.16 -6.86
CA PRO A 229 10.72 -11.39 -6.21
C PRO A 229 10.47 -12.64 -7.05
N ASP A 230 11.36 -13.63 -6.94
CA ASP A 230 11.26 -14.90 -7.68
C ASP A 230 9.93 -15.63 -7.43
N PHE A 231 9.38 -15.57 -6.21
CA PHE A 231 8.11 -16.24 -5.90
C PHE A 231 6.92 -15.65 -6.68
N ILE A 232 6.96 -14.36 -7.03
CA ILE A 232 5.97 -13.73 -7.90
C ILE A 232 6.17 -14.20 -9.34
N LEU A 233 7.41 -14.19 -9.82
CA LEU A 233 7.75 -14.58 -11.19
C LEU A 233 7.40 -16.06 -11.44
N GLN A 234 7.69 -16.94 -10.49
CA GLN A 234 7.30 -18.35 -10.51
C GLN A 234 5.79 -18.53 -10.45
N ALA A 235 5.09 -17.83 -9.56
CA ALA A 235 3.64 -17.93 -9.43
C ALA A 235 2.87 -17.50 -10.69
N LEU A 236 3.49 -16.66 -11.51
CA LEU A 236 2.95 -16.17 -12.78
C LEU A 236 3.42 -17.01 -13.98
N ASN A 237 4.12 -18.12 -13.74
CA ASN A 237 4.73 -18.97 -14.77
C ASN A 237 5.56 -18.16 -15.78
N TYR A 238 6.28 -17.15 -15.29
CA TYR A 238 7.12 -16.33 -16.12
C TYR A 238 8.39 -17.11 -16.47
N ASN A 239 8.54 -17.50 -17.75
CA ASN A 239 9.76 -18.16 -18.19
C ASN A 239 10.84 -17.11 -18.47
N PHE A 240 11.86 -17.04 -17.62
CA PHE A 240 13.02 -16.14 -17.79
C PHE A 240 13.85 -16.42 -19.05
N GLU A 241 13.65 -17.56 -19.72
CA GLU A 241 14.30 -17.85 -21.00
C GLU A 241 13.74 -16.98 -22.15
N ASP A 242 12.50 -16.49 -22.03
CA ASP A 242 11.96 -15.42 -22.86
C ASP A 242 12.48 -14.06 -22.33
N ARG A 243 13.78 -13.80 -22.51
CA ARG A 243 14.45 -12.52 -22.17
C ARG A 243 13.87 -11.29 -22.88
N ASN A 244 12.83 -11.45 -23.70
CA ASN A 244 12.20 -10.41 -24.50
C ASN A 244 11.06 -9.66 -23.78
N VAL A 245 10.74 -9.98 -22.53
CA VAL A 245 9.66 -9.30 -21.82
C VAL A 245 10.22 -8.62 -20.56
N GLU A 246 11.13 -7.66 -20.79
CA GLU A 246 11.71 -6.77 -19.77
C GLU A 246 10.64 -5.91 -19.08
N PHE A 247 9.58 -5.60 -19.83
CA PHE A 247 8.48 -4.72 -19.43
C PHE A 247 7.13 -5.45 -19.45
N TYR A 248 6.29 -5.15 -18.47
CA TYR A 248 4.91 -5.63 -18.38
C TYR A 248 3.95 -4.46 -18.19
N ALA A 249 2.71 -4.66 -18.66
CA ALA A 249 1.61 -3.75 -18.40
C ALA A 249 0.94 -4.15 -17.07
N PRO A 250 1.16 -3.42 -15.95
CA PRO A 250 0.40 -3.63 -14.73
C PRO A 250 -1.10 -3.45 -14.99
N CYS A 251 -1.91 -4.16 -14.23
CA CYS A 251 -3.36 -4.08 -14.31
C CYS A 251 -3.99 -4.09 -12.92
N LEU A 252 -5.32 -4.00 -12.86
CA LEU A 252 -6.10 -4.34 -11.67
C LEU A 252 -6.59 -5.78 -11.88
N ALA A 253 -5.96 -6.75 -11.23
CA ALA A 253 -6.03 -8.15 -11.65
C ALA A 253 -7.46 -8.70 -11.64
N ALA A 254 -8.17 -8.49 -10.54
CA ALA A 254 -9.56 -8.95 -10.38
C ALA A 254 -10.50 -8.34 -11.44
N GLU A 255 -10.35 -7.04 -11.69
CA GLU A 255 -11.16 -6.29 -12.66
C GLU A 255 -10.81 -6.71 -14.09
N PHE A 256 -9.53 -6.95 -14.38
CA PHE A 256 -9.06 -7.46 -15.68
C PHE A 256 -9.58 -8.87 -15.95
N ILE A 257 -9.48 -9.78 -14.98
CA ILE A 257 -10.01 -11.15 -15.07
C ILE A 257 -11.51 -11.12 -15.33
N SER A 258 -12.26 -10.33 -14.54
CA SER A 258 -13.71 -10.22 -14.68
C SER A 258 -14.11 -9.63 -16.03
N LYS A 259 -13.43 -8.58 -16.49
CA LYS A 259 -13.74 -7.92 -17.77
C LYS A 259 -13.48 -8.83 -18.97
N ASN A 260 -12.46 -9.69 -18.89
CA ASN A 260 -12.04 -10.55 -20.00
C ASN A 260 -12.54 -12.00 -19.88
N ASN A 261 -13.37 -12.32 -18.88
CA ASN A 261 -13.89 -13.66 -18.61
C ASN A 261 -12.78 -14.74 -18.53
N ILE A 262 -11.66 -14.41 -17.89
CA ILE A 262 -10.52 -15.31 -17.75
C ILE A 262 -10.87 -16.41 -16.75
N THR A 263 -10.66 -17.67 -17.15
CA THR A 263 -10.82 -18.82 -16.25
C THR A 263 -9.63 -18.89 -15.30
N LEU A 264 -9.88 -18.86 -13.99
CA LEU A 264 -8.83 -18.83 -12.97
C LEU A 264 -8.21 -20.21 -12.72
N ALA A 265 -6.88 -20.24 -12.61
CA ALA A 265 -6.18 -21.41 -12.09
C ALA A 265 -6.45 -21.59 -10.58
N ALA A 266 -6.83 -22.81 -10.18
CA ALA A 266 -7.10 -23.14 -8.78
C ALA A 266 -5.89 -22.95 -7.82
N ALA A 267 -4.68 -22.97 -8.39
CA ALA A 267 -3.41 -22.76 -7.69
C ALA A 267 -2.85 -21.33 -7.86
N SER A 268 -3.64 -20.38 -8.35
CA SER A 268 -3.20 -19.00 -8.50
C SER A 268 -2.80 -18.38 -7.15
N LEU A 269 -1.67 -17.67 -7.13
CA LEU A 269 -1.21 -16.96 -5.94
C LEU A 269 -2.26 -15.96 -5.42
N GLY A 270 -2.91 -15.20 -6.30
CA GLY A 270 -3.99 -14.28 -5.94
C GLY A 270 -5.15 -14.97 -5.20
N GLN A 271 -5.62 -16.12 -5.69
CA GLN A 271 -6.66 -16.90 -5.00
C GLN A 271 -6.19 -17.44 -3.66
N TRP A 272 -4.93 -17.89 -3.57
CA TRP A 272 -4.35 -18.32 -2.30
C TRP A 272 -4.28 -17.15 -1.30
N GLN A 273 -3.81 -15.97 -1.73
CA GLN A 273 -3.74 -14.77 -0.91
C GLN A 273 -5.13 -14.40 -0.37
N GLU A 274 -6.15 -14.32 -1.22
CA GLU A 274 -7.52 -13.98 -0.80
C GLU A 274 -8.10 -14.96 0.22
N ARG A 275 -7.91 -16.28 -0.01
CA ARG A 275 -8.35 -17.30 0.95
C ARG A 275 -7.67 -17.11 2.30
N ARG A 276 -6.35 -16.90 2.28
CA ARG A 276 -5.56 -16.80 3.49
C ARG A 276 -5.86 -15.53 4.29
N VAL A 277 -6.10 -14.40 3.61
CA VAL A 277 -6.59 -13.18 4.29
C VAL A 277 -7.93 -13.46 4.99
N ARG A 278 -8.90 -14.07 4.30
CA ARG A 278 -10.21 -14.39 4.91
C ARG A 278 -10.09 -15.29 6.14
N GLU A 279 -9.20 -16.28 6.10
CA GLU A 279 -8.91 -17.15 7.24
C GLU A 279 -8.35 -16.35 8.44
N LEU A 280 -7.33 -15.52 8.20
CA LEU A 280 -6.68 -14.72 9.24
C LEU A 280 -7.63 -13.68 9.83
N THR A 281 -8.41 -12.98 9.00
CA THR A 281 -9.40 -12.00 9.46
C THR A 281 -10.52 -12.65 10.28
N ARG A 282 -11.00 -13.84 9.87
CA ARG A 282 -12.05 -14.56 10.62
C ARG A 282 -11.55 -14.99 12.00
N ASN A 283 -10.33 -15.50 12.09
CA ASN A 283 -9.77 -15.94 13.37
C ASN A 283 -9.59 -14.74 14.32
N ALA A 284 -9.14 -13.59 13.82
CA ALA A 284 -9.01 -12.37 14.61
C ALA A 284 -10.34 -11.79 15.11
N GLN A 285 -11.47 -12.09 14.45
CA GLN A 285 -12.81 -11.70 14.92
C GLN A 285 -13.40 -12.66 15.96
N GLN A 286 -12.85 -13.87 16.09
CA GLN A 286 -13.28 -14.88 17.05
C GLN A 286 -12.55 -14.78 18.40
N GLU A 287 -11.40 -14.10 18.44
CA GLU A 287 -10.74 -13.75 19.69
C GLU A 287 -11.46 -12.55 20.33
N PRO A 288 -12.00 -12.69 21.56
CA PRO A 288 -12.70 -11.60 22.22
C PRO A 288 -11.73 -10.45 22.51
N HIS A 289 -11.90 -9.34 21.80
CA HIS A 289 -11.20 -8.09 22.07
C HIS A 289 -11.55 -7.62 23.50
N PRO A 290 -10.59 -7.43 24.43
CA PRO A 290 -10.89 -7.12 25.83
C PRO A 290 -11.51 -5.74 26.12
N SER A 291 -11.93 -4.96 25.12
CA SER A 291 -12.30 -3.55 25.27
C SER A 291 -13.73 -3.19 24.84
N ARG A 292 -14.63 -4.16 24.64
CA ARG A 292 -16.08 -3.88 24.54
C ARG A 292 -16.83 -4.40 25.76
N LEU A 293 -16.45 -3.93 26.95
CA LEU A 293 -17.41 -3.87 28.03
C LEU A 293 -18.39 -2.74 27.71
N PRO A 294 -19.70 -3.01 27.56
CA PRO A 294 -20.66 -1.93 27.51
C PRO A 294 -20.52 -1.15 28.82
N SER A 295 -20.43 0.16 28.72
CA SER A 295 -20.61 1.05 29.87
C SER A 295 -21.99 0.75 30.46
N SER A 296 -22.03 -0.11 31.47
CA SER A 296 -23.20 -0.27 32.31
C SER A 296 -23.44 1.06 33.00
N SER A 297 -24.50 1.72 32.56
CA SER A 297 -25.08 2.88 33.20
C SER A 297 -25.70 2.42 34.51
N CYS A 298 -25.17 2.92 35.63
CA CYS A 298 -25.87 3.29 36.88
C CYS A 298 -24.86 4.07 37.75
#